data_AF-A0A7J3SMC4-F1
#
_entry.id   AF-A0A7J3SMC4-F1
#
_cell.length_a   1.000
_cell.length_b   1.000
_cell.length_c   1.000
_cell.angle_alpha   90.00
_cell.angle_beta   90.00
_cell.angle_gamma   90.00
#
_symmetry.space_group_name_H-M   'P 1'
#
loop_
_entity.id
_entity.type
_entity.pdbx_description
1 polymer ?
#
loop_
_entity_poly.entity_id
_entity_poly.type
_entity_poly.pdbx_seq_one_letter_code
_entity_poly.pdbx_strand_id
1 'polypeptide(L)'
;YTSSAQFSSMFERGEAEIGVGLRYQLGALQGLNQTLGGKLAYAIPKEGSIFVLNVMAIPKNSTHKDLAYALMDFWLSAEVQQKLAESGVDAPVNSEVSLPTGHFFNYSGQIVKPIYLLPETLASNLANWTALWKQYLGS
;
A
#
# COMPACT_ATOMS: atom_id res chain seq x y z
N TYR A 1 14.72 -2.61 13.16
CA TYR A 1 13.98 -1.87 12.11
C TYR A 1 12.66 -1.42 12.70
N THR A 2 12.44 -0.12 12.90
CA THR A 2 11.20 0.37 13.54
C THR A 2 10.55 1.59 12.87
N SER A 3 11.11 2.16 11.79
CA SER A 3 10.40 3.21 11.03
C SER A 3 10.86 3.39 9.58
N SER A 4 10.00 3.99 8.75
CA SER A 4 10.25 4.38 7.36
C SER A 4 11.36 5.43 7.21
N ALA A 5 11.60 6.26 8.23
CA ALA A 5 12.66 7.28 8.20
C ALA A 5 14.08 6.68 8.21
N GLN A 6 14.27 5.49 8.80
CA GLN A 6 15.55 4.80 8.73
C GLN A 6 15.87 4.36 7.30
N PHE A 7 14.85 3.91 6.55
CA PHE A 7 14.98 3.35 5.21
C PHE A 7 15.65 4.32 4.23
N SER A 8 15.08 5.52 4.07
CA SER A 8 15.64 6.59 3.24
C SER A 8 17.09 6.89 3.57
N SER A 9 17.40 6.99 4.86
CA SER A 9 18.73 7.33 5.35
C SER A 9 19.78 6.24 5.09
N MET A 10 19.38 4.96 5.03
CA MET A 10 20.28 3.85 4.71
C MET A 10 20.69 3.86 3.23
N PHE A 11 19.77 4.20 2.32
CA PHE A 11 20.12 4.37 0.90
C PHE A 11 21.05 5.58 0.71
N GLU A 12 20.80 6.69 1.40
CA GLU A 12 21.67 7.87 1.36
C GLU A 12 23.10 7.57 1.81
N ARG A 13 23.25 6.75 2.86
CA ARG A 13 24.55 6.33 3.40
C ARG A 13 25.18 5.13 2.67
N GLY A 14 24.50 4.53 1.70
CA GLY A 14 24.95 3.32 1.02
C GLY A 14 24.95 2.05 1.88
N GLU A 15 24.19 2.05 2.98
CA GLU A 15 24.04 0.91 3.90
C GLU A 15 23.00 -0.11 3.42
N ALA A 16 22.19 0.25 2.43
CA ALA A 16 21.23 -0.64 1.77
C ALA A 16 21.20 -0.38 0.26
N GLU A 17 21.24 -1.45 -0.53
CA GLU A 17 21.12 -1.40 -2.01
C GLU A 17 19.69 -1.72 -2.49
N ILE A 18 18.95 -2.51 -1.71
CA ILE A 18 17.59 -2.92 -1.99
C ILE A 18 16.81 -3.07 -0.68
N GLY A 19 15.50 -2.83 -0.73
CA GLY A 19 14.64 -3.11 0.40
C GLY A 19 13.17 -3.24 -0.01
N VAL A 20 12.39 -3.86 0.87
CA VAL A 20 10.95 -4.04 0.68
C VAL A 20 10.23 -2.81 1.21
N GLY A 21 9.56 -2.09 0.31
CA GLY A 21 8.73 -0.93 0.63
C GLY A 21 7.25 -1.22 0.44
N LEU A 22 6.41 -0.54 1.23
CA LEU A 22 4.97 -0.56 1.03
C LEU A 22 4.59 0.51 0.01
N ARG A 23 3.57 0.23 -0.80
CA ARG A 23 3.22 1.10 -1.94
C ARG A 23 2.84 2.53 -1.55
N TYR A 24 2.21 2.74 -0.41
CA TYR A 24 1.89 4.11 0.06
C TYR A 24 3.16 4.95 0.28
N GLN A 25 4.32 4.31 0.46
CA GLN A 25 5.60 4.99 0.63
C GLN A 25 6.16 5.48 -0.72
N LEU A 26 5.62 5.04 -1.87
CA LEU A 26 6.14 5.44 -3.18
C LEU A 26 6.07 6.94 -3.42
N GLY A 27 5.02 7.63 -2.99
CA GLY A 27 4.96 9.09 -3.10
C GLY A 27 6.11 9.76 -2.33
N ALA A 28 6.35 9.32 -1.09
CA ALA A 28 7.46 9.83 -0.27
C ALA A 28 8.84 9.47 -0.85
N LEU A 29 8.99 8.24 -1.36
CA LEU A 29 10.23 7.76 -1.99
C LEU A 29 10.50 8.45 -3.33
N GLN A 30 9.47 8.78 -4.12
CA GLN A 30 9.60 9.59 -5.33
C GLN A 30 10.08 11.01 -4.99
N GLY A 31 9.51 11.64 -3.97
CA GLY A 31 10.00 12.93 -3.47
C GLY A 31 11.45 12.88 -3.01
N LEU A 32 11.82 11.88 -2.21
CA LEU A 32 13.22 11.63 -1.83
C LEU A 32 14.11 11.37 -3.04
N ASN A 33 13.64 10.59 -4.02
CA ASN A 33 14.43 10.28 -5.20
C ASN A 33 14.82 11.55 -5.97
N GLN A 34 13.91 12.52 -6.05
CA GLN A 34 14.22 13.83 -6.64
C GLN A 34 15.34 14.55 -5.88
N THR A 35 15.33 14.53 -4.54
CA THR A 35 16.40 15.15 -3.73
C THR A 35 17.73 14.40 -3.85
N LEU A 36 17.71 13.11 -4.14
CA LEU A 36 18.90 12.27 -4.33
C LEU A 36 19.41 12.23 -5.79
N GLY A 37 18.83 13.03 -6.69
CA GLY A 37 19.25 13.10 -8.08
C GLY A 37 18.83 11.89 -8.92
N GLY A 38 17.71 11.24 -8.59
CA GLY A 38 17.13 10.18 -9.41
C GLY A 38 17.76 8.79 -9.24
N LYS A 39 18.47 8.55 -8.13
CA LYS A 39 19.23 7.30 -7.89
C LYS A 39 18.40 6.11 -7.41
N LEU A 40 17.18 6.33 -6.95
CA LEU A 40 16.26 5.29 -6.49
C LEU A 40 15.36 4.84 -7.64
N ALA A 41 15.14 3.53 -7.73
CA ALA A 41 14.17 2.93 -8.63
C ALA A 41 13.20 2.06 -7.84
N TYR A 42 11.96 1.99 -8.31
CA TYR A 42 10.96 1.05 -7.79
C TYR A 42 10.73 -0.07 -8.80
N ALA A 43 10.61 -1.30 -8.29
CA ALA A 43 10.32 -2.47 -9.11
C ALA A 43 9.15 -3.26 -8.50
N ILE A 44 8.23 -3.69 -9.37
CA ILE A 44 7.21 -4.68 -9.04
C ILE A 44 7.75 -6.06 -9.46
N PRO A 45 7.79 -7.06 -8.56
CA PRO A 45 8.21 -8.42 -8.92
C PRO A 45 7.35 -9.02 -10.04
N LYS A 46 7.93 -9.90 -10.88
CA LYS A 46 7.24 -10.49 -12.05
C LYS A 46 6.05 -11.37 -11.66
N GLU A 47 6.12 -11.94 -10.47
CA GLU A 47 5.11 -12.78 -9.82
C GLU A 47 3.92 -11.93 -9.34
N GLY A 48 4.14 -10.63 -9.11
CA GLY A 48 3.17 -9.70 -8.55
C GLY A 48 3.65 -9.06 -7.26
N SER A 49 2.75 -8.29 -6.63
CA SER A 49 3.00 -7.71 -5.31
C SER A 49 1.82 -8.01 -4.40
N ILE A 50 2.08 -8.03 -3.09
CA ILE A 50 1.02 -8.19 -2.10
C ILE A 50 0.16 -6.94 -2.08
N PHE A 51 -1.15 -7.13 -2.16
CA PHE A 51 -2.15 -6.07 -2.00
C PHE A 51 -2.85 -6.26 -0.67
N VAL A 52 -2.97 -5.16 0.07
CA VAL A 52 -3.77 -5.09 1.29
C VAL A 52 -4.92 -4.15 0.99
N LEU A 53 -6.13 -4.58 1.37
CA LEU A 53 -7.34 -3.78 1.22
C LEU A 53 -7.68 -3.13 2.55
N ASN A 54 -7.92 -1.82 2.51
CA ASN A 54 -8.65 -1.16 3.58
C ASN A 54 -10.12 -1.57 3.46
N VAL A 55 -10.73 -1.99 4.56
CA VAL A 55 -12.12 -2.47 4.58
C VAL A 55 -12.96 -1.62 5.52
N MET A 56 -14.19 -1.34 5.11
CA MET A 56 -15.25 -0.81 5.98
C MET A 56 -16.24 -1.94 6.28
N ALA A 57 -16.64 -2.06 7.54
CA ALA A 57 -17.61 -3.06 7.98
C ALA A 57 -18.66 -2.42 8.87
N ILE A 58 -19.93 -2.82 8.68
CA ILE A 58 -21.04 -2.37 9.53
C ILE A 58 -21.16 -3.34 10.71
N PRO A 59 -21.10 -2.87 11.97
CA PRO A 59 -21.34 -3.73 13.12
C PRO A 59 -22.70 -4.42 13.04
N LYS A 60 -22.75 -5.73 13.34
CA LYS A 60 -23.97 -6.55 13.22
C LYS A 60 -25.20 -5.93 13.92
N ASN A 61 -24.96 -5.32 15.09
CA ASN A 61 -25.99 -4.73 15.95
C ASN A 61 -26.14 -3.21 15.78
N SER A 62 -25.63 -2.64 14.68
CA SER A 62 -25.79 -1.20 14.42
C SER A 62 -27.27 -0.81 14.34
N THR A 63 -27.64 0.23 15.08
CA THR A 63 -28.97 0.86 15.05
C THR A 63 -29.10 1.91 13.93
N HIS A 64 -28.02 2.20 13.21
CA HIS A 64 -27.94 3.25 12.19
C HIS A 64 -27.38 2.72 10.86
N LYS A 65 -27.93 1.61 10.36
CA LYS A 65 -27.43 0.94 9.14
C LYS A 65 -27.52 1.83 7.91
N ASP A 66 -28.59 2.60 7.76
CA ASP A 66 -28.78 3.47 6.59
C ASP A 66 -27.72 4.58 6.54
N LEU A 67 -27.38 5.18 7.69
CA LEU A 67 -26.29 6.15 7.77
C LEU A 67 -24.92 5.51 7.51
N ALA A 68 -24.72 4.27 7.95
CA ALA A 68 -23.49 3.54 7.68
C ALA A 68 -23.33 3.25 6.17
N TYR A 69 -24.42 2.85 5.48
CA TYR A 69 -24.40 2.70 4.02
C TYR A 69 -24.16 4.04 3.32
N ALA A 70 -24.82 5.12 3.74
CA ALA A 70 -24.60 6.44 3.16
C ALA A 70 -23.13 6.91 3.30
N LEU A 71 -22.48 6.60 4.42
CA LEU A 71 -21.05 6.87 4.60
C LEU A 71 -20.19 6.02 3.66
N MET A 72 -20.50 4.73 3.51
CA MET A 72 -19.78 3.85 2.60
C MET A 72 -19.92 4.30 1.14
N ASP A 73 -21.13 4.70 0.72
CA ASP A 73 -21.40 5.23 -0.62
C ASP A 73 -20.64 6.54 -0.86
N PHE A 74 -20.65 7.45 0.11
CA PHE A 74 -19.86 8.68 0.05
C PHE A 74 -18.37 8.38 -0.13
N TRP A 75 -17.81 7.49 0.70
CA TRP A 75 -16.39 7.13 0.66
C TRP A 75 -15.99 6.41 -0.64
N LEU A 76 -16.90 5.62 -1.24
CA LEU A 76 -16.67 4.90 -2.49
C LEU A 76 -16.98 5.73 -3.75
N SER A 77 -17.56 6.92 -3.60
CA SER A 77 -17.86 7.81 -4.72
C SER A 77 -16.59 8.23 -5.47
N ALA A 78 -16.72 8.39 -6.79
CA ALA A 78 -15.60 8.78 -7.65
C ALA A 78 -15.00 10.12 -7.21
N GLU A 79 -15.83 11.10 -6.85
CA GLU A 79 -15.35 12.42 -6.40
C GLU A 79 -14.50 12.35 -5.13
N VAL A 80 -14.96 11.60 -4.13
CA VAL A 80 -14.22 11.47 -2.85
C VAL A 80 -12.93 10.71 -3.08
N GLN A 81 -12.97 9.60 -3.82
CA GLN A 81 -11.76 8.83 -4.09
C GLN A 81 -10.76 9.57 -4.98
N GLN A 82 -11.21 10.40 -5.93
CA GLN A 82 -10.34 11.27 -6.72
C GLN A 82 -9.54 12.20 -5.80
N LYS A 83 -10.23 12.92 -4.89
CA LYS A 83 -9.59 13.86 -3.95
C LYS A 83 -8.62 13.16 -2.99
N LEU A 84 -9.01 11.99 -2.47
CA LEU A 84 -8.15 11.19 -1.60
C LEU A 84 -6.89 10.71 -2.33
N ALA A 85 -7.05 10.25 -3.55
CA ALA A 85 -5.94 9.73 -4.35
C ALA A 85 -4.97 10.84 -4.77
N GLU A 86 -5.47 11.99 -5.23
CA GLU A 86 -4.65 13.18 -5.56
C GLU A 86 -3.87 13.71 -4.36
N SER A 87 -4.46 13.62 -3.16
CA SER A 87 -3.81 14.01 -1.91
C SER A 87 -2.85 12.94 -1.38
N GLY A 88 -2.73 11.79 -2.05
CA GLY A 88 -1.90 10.68 -1.61
C GLY A 88 -2.37 9.96 -0.34
N VAL A 89 -3.65 10.14 0.03
CA VAL A 89 -4.21 9.63 1.29
C VAL A 89 -4.58 8.16 1.17
N ASP A 90 -5.32 7.77 0.12
CA ASP A 90 -5.68 6.37 -0.12
C ASP A 90 -5.72 6.05 -1.62
N ALA A 91 -5.47 4.79 -1.96
CA ALA A 91 -5.53 4.34 -3.35
C ALA A 91 -6.99 4.13 -3.78
N PRO A 92 -7.39 4.59 -4.97
CA PRO A 92 -8.76 4.44 -5.43
C PRO A 92 -9.05 2.99 -5.82
N VAL A 93 -10.28 2.55 -5.52
CA VAL A 93 -10.86 1.28 -6.00
C VAL A 93 -11.99 1.51 -7.00
N ASN A 94 -12.51 2.73 -7.08
CA ASN A 94 -13.48 3.16 -8.06
C ASN A 94 -12.79 3.35 -9.43
N SER A 95 -13.29 2.66 -10.46
CA SER A 95 -12.71 2.66 -11.82
C SER A 95 -12.87 3.99 -12.57
N GLU A 96 -13.71 4.89 -12.08
CA GLU A 96 -13.91 6.22 -12.69
C GLU A 96 -12.85 7.24 -12.25
N VAL A 97 -12.03 6.91 -11.23
CA VAL A 97 -10.93 7.77 -10.80
C VAL A 97 -9.82 7.77 -11.86
N SER A 98 -9.40 8.96 -12.28
CA SER A 98 -8.35 9.15 -13.28
C SER A 98 -7.22 9.97 -12.69
N LEU A 99 -6.03 9.37 -12.62
CA LEU A 99 -4.84 10.01 -12.07
C LEU A 99 -3.84 10.34 -13.18
N PRO A 100 -3.05 11.42 -13.05
CA PRO A 100 -2.01 11.76 -14.01
C PRO A 100 -1.01 10.62 -14.21
N THR A 101 -0.44 10.53 -15.42
CA THR A 101 0.67 9.59 -15.69
C THR A 101 1.82 9.85 -14.73
N GLY A 102 2.37 8.79 -14.13
CA GLY A 102 3.48 8.88 -13.17
C GLY A 102 3.05 9.11 -11.72
N HIS A 103 1.77 9.40 -11.45
CA HIS A 103 1.24 9.39 -10.09
C HIS A 103 1.42 7.99 -9.46
N PHE A 104 1.86 7.90 -8.20
CA PHE A 104 2.20 6.61 -7.57
C PHE A 104 0.99 5.68 -7.33
N PHE A 105 -0.24 6.20 -7.38
CA PHE A 105 -1.47 5.41 -7.43
C PHE A 105 -2.01 5.18 -8.85
N ASN A 106 -1.36 5.69 -9.90
CA ASN A 106 -1.74 5.40 -11.28
C ASN A 106 -1.02 4.15 -11.79
N TYR A 107 -1.80 3.10 -12.09
CA TYR A 107 -1.30 1.80 -12.58
C TYR A 107 -1.39 1.64 -14.10
N SER A 108 -1.87 2.66 -14.83
CA SER A 108 -2.01 2.57 -16.28
C SER A 108 -0.67 2.22 -16.93
N GLY A 109 -0.62 1.10 -17.65
CA GLY A 109 0.59 0.63 -18.35
C GLY A 109 1.53 -0.26 -17.52
N GLN A 110 1.21 -0.57 -16.26
CA GLN A 110 1.97 -1.53 -15.47
C GLN A 110 1.23 -2.88 -15.40
N ILE A 111 1.94 -3.98 -15.67
CA ILE A 111 1.40 -5.33 -15.40
C ILE A 111 1.45 -5.55 -13.90
N VAL A 112 0.32 -5.28 -13.25
CA VAL A 112 0.14 -5.52 -11.82
C VAL A 112 -0.57 -6.85 -11.64
N LYS A 113 0.09 -7.81 -11.00
CA LYS A 113 -0.54 -9.06 -10.53
C LYS A 113 -0.79 -8.90 -9.03
N PRO A 114 -2.00 -8.51 -8.60
CA PRO A 114 -2.28 -8.37 -7.19
C PRO A 114 -2.33 -9.74 -6.53
N ILE A 115 -1.54 -9.93 -5.48
CA ILE A 115 -1.56 -11.10 -4.62
C ILE A 115 -2.33 -10.73 -3.36
N TYR A 116 -3.51 -11.32 -3.17
CA TYR A 116 -4.30 -11.15 -1.95
C TYR A 116 -4.08 -12.37 -1.05
N LEU A 117 -3.63 -12.13 0.18
CA LEU A 117 -3.61 -13.17 1.21
C LEU A 117 -5.02 -13.30 1.78
N LEU A 118 -5.60 -14.49 1.61
CA LEU A 118 -6.89 -14.81 2.22
C LEU A 118 -6.76 -14.75 3.76
N PRO A 119 -7.69 -14.10 4.48
CA PRO A 119 -7.62 -13.98 5.93
C PRO A 119 -7.46 -15.31 6.65
N GLU A 120 -8.14 -16.36 6.17
CA GLU A 120 -8.04 -17.72 6.72
C GLU A 120 -6.64 -18.32 6.51
N THR A 121 -6.04 -18.11 5.33
CA THR A 121 -4.68 -18.59 5.05
C THR A 121 -3.68 -17.85 5.93
N LEU A 122 -3.83 -16.54 6.08
CA LEU A 122 -2.99 -15.76 6.98
C LEU A 122 -3.15 -16.26 8.42
N ALA A 123 -4.38 -16.37 8.92
CA ALA A 123 -4.65 -16.77 10.30
C ALA A 123 -4.10 -18.17 10.63
N SER A 124 -4.26 -19.14 9.73
CA SER A 124 -3.77 -20.51 9.93
C SER A 124 -2.25 -20.64 9.91
N ASN A 125 -1.53 -19.70 9.27
CA ASN A 125 -0.09 -19.79 9.08
C ASN A 125 0.72 -18.75 9.87
N LEU A 126 0.08 -17.67 10.36
CA LEU A 126 0.76 -16.51 10.94
C LEU A 126 1.75 -16.88 12.05
N ALA A 127 1.34 -17.78 12.95
CA ALA A 127 2.19 -18.23 14.06
C ALA A 127 3.45 -18.96 13.54
N ASN A 128 3.28 -19.89 12.60
CA ASN A 128 4.39 -20.65 12.02
C ASN A 128 5.34 -19.75 11.22
N TRP A 129 4.81 -18.90 10.34
CA TRP A 129 5.63 -17.96 9.55
C TRP A 129 6.40 -16.98 10.45
N THR A 130 5.79 -16.51 11.53
CA THR A 130 6.48 -15.65 12.51
C THR A 130 7.61 -16.40 13.21
N ALA A 131 7.41 -17.68 13.57
CA ALA A 131 8.46 -18.50 14.18
C ALA A 131 9.62 -18.75 13.22
N LEU A 132 9.33 -19.10 11.96
CA LEU A 132 10.34 -19.28 10.90
C LEU A 132 11.12 -17.98 10.65
N TRP A 133 10.43 -16.83 10.60
CA TRP A 133 11.07 -15.53 10.46
C TRP A 133 12.09 -15.28 11.57
N LYS A 134 11.70 -15.47 12.83
CA LYS A 134 12.58 -15.31 14.00
C LYS A 134 13.78 -16.26 13.94
N GLN A 135 13.55 -17.50 13.54
CA GLN A 135 14.60 -18.53 13.44
C GLN A 135 15.67 -18.17 12.41
N TYR A 136 15.27 -17.71 11.22
CA TYR A 136 16.20 -17.45 10.13
C TYR A 136 16.84 -16.06 10.17
N LEU A 137 16.14 -15.05 10.69
CA LEU A 137 16.58 -13.66 10.61
C LEU A 137 17.03 -13.08 11.96
N GLY A 138 16.93 -13.83 13.05
CA GLY A 138 17.44 -13.44 14.36
C GLY A 138 16.73 -12.19 14.90
N SER A 139 15.56 -12.38 15.50
CA SER A 139 14.86 -11.32 16.25
C SER A 139 14.30 -11.84 17.56
#